data_AF-A0A0R2CXE9-F1
#
_entry.id   AF-A0A0R2CXE9-F1
#
_cell.length_a   1.000
_cell.length_b   1.000
_cell.length_c   1.000
_cell.angle_alpha   90.00
_cell.angle_beta   90.00
_cell.angle_gamma   90.00
#
_symmetry.space_group_name_H-M   'P 1'
#
loop_
_entity.id
_entity.type
_entity.pdbx_description
1 polymer ?
#
loop_
_entity_poly.entity_id
_entity_poly.type
_entity_poly.pdbx_seq_one_letter_code
_entity_poly.pdbx_strand_id
1 'polypeptide(L)'
;MEVIFMHIQSDPQKKTPIITQMGIFAVILFVSYCLSNLFPATFPVPAPVIGLLILYFLLTIGLIKPQQIETLSNFLISLLAFLFVPSGIQLATSLDIMKHSGLQLVVMIIISTVVMLVSVALVATGLIWLRQRFFPIKDQQED
;
A
#
# COMPACT_ATOMS: atom_id res chain seq x y z
N MET A 1 17.90 -34.86 9.10
CA MET A 1 18.57 -33.61 8.64
C MET A 1 18.63 -33.47 7.12
N GLU A 2 17.92 -34.33 6.35
CA GLU A 2 17.96 -34.32 4.88
C GLU A 2 16.56 -34.16 4.23
N VAL A 3 15.54 -33.74 5.01
CA VAL A 3 14.14 -33.64 4.54
C VAL A 3 13.59 -32.20 4.58
N ILE A 4 14.39 -31.24 5.07
CA ILE A 4 14.10 -29.78 5.00
C ILE A 4 14.74 -29.19 3.72
N PHE A 5 14.79 -30.00 2.66
CA PHE A 5 15.19 -29.58 1.30
C PHE A 5 14.02 -29.71 0.31
N MET A 6 12.80 -29.98 0.81
CA MET A 6 11.63 -30.26 -0.02
C MET A 6 10.71 -29.03 -0.10
N HIS A 7 10.77 -28.32 -1.23
CA HIS A 7 9.80 -27.33 -1.72
C HIS A 7 9.85 -25.86 -1.24
N ILE A 8 11.01 -25.21 -1.34
CA ILE A 8 11.07 -23.82 -1.86
C ILE A 8 11.66 -23.89 -3.26
N GLN A 9 10.85 -24.34 -4.23
CA GLN A 9 11.07 -23.89 -5.60
C GLN A 9 10.58 -22.45 -5.66
N SER A 10 11.51 -21.52 -5.49
CA SER A 10 11.35 -20.16 -5.97
C SER A 10 11.16 -20.22 -7.48
N ASP A 11 9.89 -20.14 -7.91
CA ASP A 11 9.42 -20.06 -9.30
C ASP A 11 10.44 -19.27 -10.14
N PRO A 12 10.97 -19.83 -11.25
CA PRO A 12 12.05 -19.24 -12.03
C PRO A 12 11.76 -17.78 -12.34
N GLN A 13 12.66 -16.92 -11.84
CA GLN A 13 12.62 -15.46 -11.90
C GLN A 13 12.51 -14.92 -13.34
N LYS A 14 11.29 -14.90 -13.89
CA LYS A 14 10.99 -14.12 -15.09
C LYS A 14 10.83 -12.66 -14.69
N LYS A 15 11.95 -11.96 -14.51
CA LYS A 15 11.98 -10.50 -14.31
C LYS A 15 11.18 -9.86 -15.44
N THR A 16 10.01 -9.33 -15.09
CA THR A 16 9.18 -8.59 -16.05
C THR A 16 9.91 -7.27 -16.34
N PRO A 17 10.07 -6.87 -17.61
CA PRO A 17 10.80 -5.65 -17.94
C PRO A 17 10.13 -4.44 -17.29
N ILE A 18 10.95 -3.47 -16.85
CA ILE A 18 10.48 -2.29 -16.10
C ILE A 18 9.39 -1.51 -16.84
N ILE A 19 9.44 -1.49 -18.17
CA ILE A 19 8.47 -0.84 -19.06
C ILE A 19 7.08 -1.46 -18.89
N THR A 20 6.99 -2.78 -18.77
CA THR A 20 5.72 -3.46 -18.51
C THR A 20 5.20 -3.16 -17.11
N GLN A 21 6.08 -3.05 -16.10
CA GLN A 21 5.69 -2.65 -14.76
C GLN A 21 5.12 -1.21 -14.76
N MET A 22 5.78 -0.28 -15.45
CA MET A 22 5.27 1.07 -15.68
C MET A 22 3.91 1.04 -16.38
N GLY A 23 3.77 0.21 -17.41
CA GLY A 23 2.50 0.03 -18.12
C GLY A 23 1.36 -0.43 -17.21
N ILE A 24 1.63 -1.39 -16.32
CA ILE A 24 0.65 -1.88 -15.34
C ILE A 24 0.21 -0.74 -14.41
N PHE A 25 1.14 -0.03 -13.79
CA PHE A 25 0.82 1.10 -12.92
C PHE A 25 0.09 2.23 -13.67
N ALA A 26 0.52 2.54 -14.90
CA ALA A 26 -0.10 3.58 -15.72
C ALA A 26 -1.54 3.23 -16.08
N VAL A 27 -1.82 1.99 -16.50
CA VAL A 27 -3.18 1.53 -16.82
C VAL A 27 -4.05 1.56 -15.57
N ILE A 28 -3.56 1.06 -14.44
CA ILE A 28 -4.32 1.06 -13.18
C ILE A 28 -4.62 2.48 -12.74
N LEU A 29 -3.65 3.39 -12.76
CA LEU A 29 -3.85 4.79 -12.40
C LEU A 29 -4.78 5.51 -13.37
N PHE A 30 -4.69 5.23 -14.67
CA PHE A 30 -5.58 5.78 -15.68
C PHE A 30 -7.04 5.36 -15.44
N VAL A 31 -7.28 4.07 -15.22
CA VAL A 31 -8.61 3.54 -14.86
C VAL A 31 -9.08 4.16 -13.55
N SER A 32 -8.20 4.29 -12.56
CA SER A 32 -8.54 4.88 -11.26
C SER A 32 -8.86 6.36 -11.34
N TYR A 33 -8.21 7.10 -12.24
CA TYR A 33 -8.50 8.50 -12.51
C TYR A 33 -9.86 8.68 -13.17
N CYS A 34 -10.17 7.86 -14.19
CA CYS A 34 -11.51 7.80 -14.77
C CYS A 34 -12.57 7.50 -13.71
N LEU A 35 -12.30 6.53 -12.82
CA LEU A 35 -13.23 6.15 -11.76
C LEU A 35 -13.39 7.25 -10.70
N SER A 36 -12.29 7.91 -10.32
CA SER A 36 -12.29 9.06 -9.39
C SER A 36 -13.20 10.19 -9.89
N ASN A 37 -13.22 10.45 -11.20
CA ASN A 37 -14.06 11.48 -11.80
C ASN A 37 -15.56 11.12 -11.86
N LEU A 38 -15.92 9.86 -11.61
CA LEU A 38 -17.31 9.43 -11.47
C LEU A 38 -17.84 9.62 -10.03
N PHE A 39 -16.96 9.80 -9.05
CA PHE A 39 -17.39 10.04 -7.67
C PHE A 39 -17.97 11.46 -7.51
N PRO A 40 -18.97 11.64 -6.63
CA PRO A 40 -19.52 12.96 -6.34
C PRO A 40 -18.44 13.91 -5.82
N ALA A 41 -18.50 15.19 -6.22
CA ALA A 41 -17.56 16.22 -5.78
C ALA A 41 -17.51 16.41 -4.26
N THR A 42 -18.52 15.91 -3.53
CA THR A 42 -18.58 15.93 -2.06
C THR A 42 -17.64 14.92 -1.40
N PHE A 43 -17.14 13.91 -2.12
CA PHE A 43 -16.20 12.93 -1.59
C PHE A 43 -15.09 12.61 -2.61
N PRO A 44 -14.11 13.52 -2.77
CA PRO A 44 -13.01 13.33 -3.71
C PRO A 44 -12.05 12.26 -3.19
N VAL A 45 -12.14 11.05 -3.74
CA VAL A 45 -11.18 9.98 -3.44
C VAL A 45 -9.97 10.11 -4.37
N PRO A 46 -8.74 10.21 -3.84
CA PRO A 46 -7.54 10.27 -4.67
C PRO A 46 -7.43 9.04 -5.57
N ALA A 47 -7.16 9.26 -6.85
CA ALA A 47 -6.99 8.17 -7.82
C ALA A 47 -5.98 7.09 -7.38
N PRO A 48 -4.83 7.39 -6.73
CA PRO A 48 -3.91 6.36 -6.25
C PRO A 48 -4.52 5.41 -5.20
N VAL A 49 -5.45 5.89 -4.37
CA VAL A 49 -6.12 5.07 -3.35
C VAL A 49 -7.07 4.07 -4.02
N ILE A 50 -7.82 4.52 -5.04
CA ILE A 50 -8.65 3.65 -5.87
C ILE A 50 -7.77 2.62 -6.60
N GLY A 51 -6.63 3.06 -7.13
CA GLY A 51 -5.68 2.18 -7.82
C GLY A 51 -5.10 1.11 -6.91
N LEU A 52 -4.85 1.42 -5.64
CA LEU A 52 -4.40 0.45 -4.64
C LEU A 52 -5.46 -0.64 -4.42
N LEU A 53 -6.74 -0.27 -4.33
CA LEU A 53 -7.83 -1.26 -4.20
C LEU A 53 -7.93 -2.14 -5.45
N ILE A 54 -7.90 -1.55 -6.66
CA ILE A 54 -7.95 -2.30 -7.92
C ILE A 54 -6.77 -3.27 -8.03
N LEU A 55 -5.55 -2.80 -7.74
CA LEU A 55 -4.35 -3.62 -7.77
C LEU A 55 -4.42 -4.75 -6.76
N TYR A 56 -4.92 -4.48 -5.55
CA TYR A 56 -5.13 -5.50 -4.53
C TYR A 56 -6.11 -6.60 -4.99
N PHE A 57 -7.23 -6.24 -5.64
CA PHE A 57 -8.15 -7.22 -6.21
C PHE A 57 -7.50 -8.02 -7.35
N LEU A 58 -6.75 -7.38 -8.24
CA LEU A 58 -6.04 -8.04 -9.34
C LEU A 58 -4.97 -9.03 -8.85
N LEU A 59 -4.30 -8.69 -7.74
CA LEU A 59 -3.38 -9.60 -7.04
C LEU A 59 -4.13 -10.79 -6.42
N THR A 60 -5.26 -10.52 -5.77
CA THR A 60 -6.09 -11.55 -5.11
C THR A 60 -6.65 -12.57 -6.10
N ILE A 61 -7.04 -12.13 -7.30
CA ILE A 61 -7.54 -13.00 -8.39
C ILE A 61 -6.39 -13.75 -9.09
N GLY A 62 -5.12 -13.40 -8.82
CA GLY A 62 -3.94 -14.02 -9.43
C GLY A 62 -3.64 -13.56 -10.85
N LEU A 63 -4.31 -12.50 -11.33
CA LEU A 63 -4.12 -11.95 -12.68
C LEU A 63 -2.81 -11.16 -12.80
N ILE A 64 -2.38 -10.53 -11.70
CA ILE A 64 -1.05 -9.93 -11.55
C ILE A 64 -0.30 -10.68 -10.45
N LYS A 65 0.91 -11.14 -10.75
CA LYS A 65 1.84 -11.67 -9.74
C LYS A 65 2.61 -10.52 -9.08
N PRO A 66 2.86 -10.55 -7.76
CA PRO A 66 3.60 -9.47 -7.06
C PRO A 66 4.98 -9.20 -7.67
N GLN A 67 5.64 -10.22 -8.21
CA GLN A 67 6.94 -10.12 -8.89
C GLN A 67 6.89 -9.20 -10.14
N GLN A 68 5.72 -8.98 -10.74
CA GLN A 68 5.55 -8.13 -11.92
C GLN A 68 5.54 -6.64 -11.59
N ILE A 69 5.38 -6.25 -10.33
CA ILE A 69 5.29 -4.84 -9.91
C ILE A 69 6.35 -4.46 -8.87
N GLU A 70 7.06 -5.44 -8.30
CA GLU A 70 7.97 -5.27 -7.17
C GLU A 70 9.10 -4.27 -7.44
N THR A 71 9.75 -4.34 -8.60
CA THR A 71 10.93 -3.50 -8.91
C THR A 71 10.54 -2.01 -8.98
N LEU A 72 9.47 -1.69 -9.71
CA LEU A 72 8.96 -0.33 -9.79
C LEU A 72 8.44 0.14 -8.43
N SER A 73 7.66 -0.68 -7.72
CA SER A 73 7.11 -0.32 -6.41
C SER A 73 8.21 0.05 -5.41
N ASN A 74 9.28 -0.74 -5.36
CA ASN A 74 10.45 -0.47 -4.51
C ASN A 74 11.20 0.79 -4.95
N PHE A 75 11.25 1.09 -6.25
CA PHE A 75 11.80 2.36 -6.72
C PHE A 75 10.95 3.55 -6.27
N LEU A 76 9.62 3.48 -6.38
CA LEU A 76 8.70 4.53 -5.93
C LEU A 76 8.75 4.73 -4.41
N ILE A 77 8.84 3.65 -3.63
CA ILE A 77 8.95 3.76 -2.16
C ILE A 77 10.28 4.42 -1.77
N SER A 78 11.37 4.13 -2.49
CA SER A 78 12.66 4.78 -2.28
C SER A 78 12.60 6.26 -2.66
N LEU A 79 11.86 6.61 -3.72
CA LEU A 79 11.62 7.99 -4.11
C LEU A 79 10.88 8.78 -3.02
N LEU A 80 9.99 8.17 -2.22
CA LEU A 80 9.34 8.86 -1.10
C LEU A 80 10.35 9.43 -0.10
N ALA A 81 11.37 8.64 0.29
CA ALA A 81 12.45 9.11 1.17
C ALA A 81 13.20 10.30 0.56
N PHE A 82 13.46 10.25 -0.75
CA PHE A 82 14.06 11.35 -1.49
C PHE A 82 13.16 12.59 -1.55
N LEU A 83 11.84 12.43 -1.76
CA LEU A 83 10.86 13.52 -1.80
C LEU A 83 10.63 14.19 -0.44
N PHE A 84 10.94 13.52 0.67
CA PHE A 84 10.93 14.13 2.00
C PHE A 84 12.05 15.15 2.20
N VAL A 85 13.20 14.99 1.54
CA VAL A 85 14.33 15.93 1.66
C VAL A 85 13.96 17.37 1.22
N PRO A 86 13.49 17.61 -0.03
CA PRO A 86 13.11 18.97 -0.45
C PRO A 86 11.91 19.50 0.35
N SER A 87 10.95 18.64 0.68
CA SER A 87 9.79 19.01 1.49
C SER A 87 10.20 19.46 2.90
N GLY A 88 11.18 18.79 3.50
CA GLY A 88 11.74 19.14 4.81
C GLY A 88 12.56 20.43 4.80
N ILE A 89 13.37 20.65 3.75
CA ILE A 89 14.13 21.90 3.58
C ILE A 89 13.18 23.10 3.50
N GLN A 90 12.05 22.96 2.79
CA GLN A 90 11.03 24.02 2.71
C GLN A 90 10.49 24.39 4.10
N LEU A 91 10.23 23.41 4.97
CA LEU A 91 9.81 23.64 6.35
C LEU A 91 10.92 24.32 7.18
N ALA A 92 12.19 23.93 6.98
CA ALA A 92 13.34 24.51 7.67
C ALA A 92 13.63 25.97 7.28
N THR A 93 13.10 26.48 6.17
CA THR A 93 13.13 27.92 5.86
C THR A 93 12.03 28.71 6.56
N SER A 94 10.97 28.04 7.02
CA SER A 94 9.80 28.62 7.68
C SER A 94 9.76 28.31 9.19
N LEU A 95 10.93 28.38 9.85
CA LEU A 95 11.08 28.02 11.27
C LEU A 95 10.28 28.92 12.22
N ASP A 96 10.05 30.18 11.86
CA ASP A 96 9.33 31.13 12.71
C ASP A 96 7.87 30.69 12.95
N ILE A 97 7.20 30.24 11.90
CA ILE A 97 5.84 29.67 11.95
C ILE A 97 5.83 28.34 12.72
N MET A 98 6.88 27.53 12.55
CA MET A 98 7.08 26.27 13.28
C MET A 98 7.29 26.49 14.79
N LYS A 99 7.89 27.60 15.23
CA LYS A 99 8.04 27.88 16.66
C LYS A 99 6.69 28.15 17.33
N HIS A 100 5.79 28.84 16.63
CA HIS A 100 4.47 29.16 17.18
C HIS A 100 3.49 27.99 17.09
N SER A 101 3.51 27.22 16.00
CA SER A 101 2.50 26.18 15.71
C SER A 101 3.06 24.75 15.66
N GLY A 102 4.37 24.56 15.81
CA GLY A 102 5.03 23.26 15.65
C GLY A 102 4.61 22.24 16.71
N LEU A 103 4.38 22.68 17.96
CA LEU A 103 3.89 21.79 19.00
C LEU A 103 2.47 21.29 18.70
N GLN A 104 1.60 22.16 18.19
CA GLN A 104 0.25 21.77 17.75
C GLN A 104 0.29 20.79 16.57
N LEU A 105 1.22 20.97 15.61
CA LEU A 105 1.42 20.04 14.50
C LEU A 105 1.89 18.66 14.98
N VAL A 106 2.88 18.59 15.88
CA VAL A 106 3.38 17.32 16.42
C VAL A 106 2.26 16.56 17.13
N VAL A 107 1.48 17.24 17.98
CA VAL A 107 0.34 16.64 18.66
C VAL A 107 -0.70 16.13 17.66
N MET A 108 -1.02 16.92 16.64
CA MET A 108 -1.98 16.54 15.59
C MET A 108 -1.50 15.33 14.78
N ILE A 109 -0.22 15.27 14.41
CA ILE A 109 0.39 14.13 13.71
C ILE A 109 0.32 12.87 14.56
N ILE A 110 0.68 12.95 15.84
CA ILE A 110 0.62 11.79 16.75
C ILE A 110 -0.81 11.28 16.85
N ILE A 111 -1.77 12.16 17.12
CA ILE A 111 -3.19 11.79 17.23
C ILE A 111 -3.69 11.17 15.91
N SER A 112 -3.43 11.81 14.78
CA SER A 112 -3.85 11.31 13.46
C SER A 112 -3.22 9.96 13.14
N THR A 113 -1.95 9.76 13.51
CA THR A 113 -1.24 8.48 13.29
C THR A 113 -1.86 7.38 14.15
N VAL A 114 -2.13 7.66 15.43
CA VAL A 114 -2.79 6.70 16.33
C VAL A 114 -4.19 6.34 15.80
N VAL A 115 -4.99 7.33 15.43
CA VAL A 115 -6.33 7.09 14.85
C VAL A 115 -6.25 6.28 13.57
N MET A 116 -5.31 6.59 12.67
CA MET A 116 -5.08 5.84 11.43
C MET A 116 -4.72 4.38 11.74
N LEU A 117 -3.76 4.14 12.66
CA LEU A 117 -3.32 2.78 13.02
C LEU A 117 -4.45 1.98 13.67
N VAL A 118 -5.23 2.59 14.57
CA VAL A 118 -6.40 1.95 15.17
C VAL A 118 -7.44 1.61 14.11
N SER A 119 -7.72 2.53 13.18
CA SER A 119 -8.65 2.26 12.07
C SER A 119 -8.18 1.11 11.20
N VAL A 120 -6.89 1.06 10.83
CA VAL A 120 -6.31 -0.04 10.05
C VAL A 120 -6.39 -1.35 10.82
N ALA A 121 -6.07 -1.35 12.11
CA ALA A 121 -6.14 -2.54 12.96
C ALA A 121 -7.57 -3.08 13.07
N LEU A 122 -8.56 -2.21 13.31
CA LEU A 122 -9.97 -2.60 13.37
C LEU A 122 -10.46 -3.21 12.04
N VAL A 123 -10.11 -2.60 10.92
CA VAL A 123 -10.47 -3.13 9.59
C VAL A 123 -9.79 -4.48 9.35
N ALA A 124 -8.50 -4.62 9.68
CA ALA A 124 -7.76 -5.87 9.50
C ALA A 124 -8.33 -7.00 10.39
N THR A 125 -8.57 -6.74 11.68
CA THR A 125 -9.19 -7.70 12.60
C THR A 125 -10.61 -8.05 12.16
N GLY A 126 -11.40 -7.07 11.71
CA GLY A 126 -12.73 -7.30 11.14
C GLY A 126 -12.69 -8.17 9.90
N LEU A 127 -11.73 -7.96 9.00
CA LEU A 127 -11.53 -8.79 7.81
C LEU A 127 -11.11 -10.22 8.17
N ILE A 128 -10.22 -10.40 9.14
CA ILE A 128 -9.80 -11.72 9.63
C ILE A 128 -10.99 -12.45 10.26
N TRP A 129 -11.77 -11.77 11.11
CA TRP A 129 -12.97 -12.32 11.73
C TRP A 129 -14.03 -12.71 10.68
N LEU A 130 -14.26 -11.85 9.68
CA LEU A 130 -15.19 -12.11 8.59
C LEU A 130 -14.72 -13.31 7.75
N ARG A 131 -13.42 -13.42 7.48
CA ARG A 131 -12.84 -14.57 6.78
C ARG A 131 -13.05 -15.86 7.57
N GLN A 132 -12.82 -15.87 8.89
CA GLN A 132 -13.05 -17.06 9.73
C GLN A 132 -14.50 -17.53 9.72
N ARG A 133 -15.47 -16.60 9.57
CA ARG A 133 -16.90 -16.93 9.44
C ARG A 133 -17.24 -17.61 8.11
N PHE A 134 -16.58 -17.25 7.02
CA PHE A 134 -16.88 -17.75 5.67
C PHE A 134 -15.95 -18.88 5.19
N PHE A 135 -14.71 -18.90 5.65
CA PHE A 135 -13.70 -19.92 5.38
C PHE A 135 -13.06 -20.35 6.71
N PRO A 136 -13.75 -21.18 7.51
CA PRO A 136 -13.10 -21.85 8.61
C PRO A 136 -12.01 -22.74 8.01
N ILE A 137 -10.75 -22.36 8.24
CA ILE A 137 -9.63 -23.27 8.03
C ILE A 137 -9.92 -24.44 8.95
N LYS A 138 -10.17 -25.62 8.35
CA LYS A 138 -10.09 -26.86 9.12
C LYS A 138 -8.61 -26.98 9.44
N ASP A 139 -8.21 -26.44 10.58
CA ASP A 139 -6.90 -26.69 11.13
C ASP A 139 -6.76 -28.21 11.14
N GLN A 140 -5.88 -28.73 10.27
CA GLN A 140 -5.45 -30.10 10.42
C GLN A 140 -4.77 -30.14 11.78
N GLN A 141 -5.52 -30.64 12.76
CA GLN A 141 -4.98 -31.32 13.92
C GLN A 141 -3.92 -32.28 13.41
N GLU A 142 -2.66 -31.93 13.62
CA GLU A 142 -1.65 -32.94 13.90
C GLU A 142 -1.56 -32.99 15.43
N ASP A 143 -1.88 -34.18 15.94
CA ASP A 143 -1.93 -34.60 17.33
C ASP A 143 -0.58 -34.45 18.07
#